data_AF-A0A9Q8ZS61-F1
#
_entry.id   AF-A0A9Q8ZS61-F1
#
_cell.length_a   1.000
_cell.length_b   1.000
_cell.length_c   1.000
_cell.angle_alpha   90.00
_cell.angle_beta   90.00
_cell.angle_gamma   90.00
#
_symmetry.space_group_name_H-M   'P 1'
#
loop_
_entity.id
_entity.type
_entity.pdbx_description
1 polymer ?
#
loop_
_entity_poly.entity_id
_entity_poly.type
_entity_poly.pdbx_seq_one_letter_code
_entity_poly.pdbx_strand_id
1 'polypeptide(L)'
;MFDTQYQQDPTPAEGNVVQLHWFPRYEEAPERETFRKVVQSWDTAWSDEPDAAFSVCTTWGYHENRWYLLHVLRERIAFHDLRGRIIHMHRRWKPDEVIIEDAASGKALWPEFRAVGPIRPLMWNVPSEGKLERLIAQTGWMEAGRVVLPQEASWLEDYLHELKAAPNCRYWDQVDSTTQFLEFALSRRGWVERATDPKTGRPLAPLRPSHPRYSMR
;
A
#
# COMPACT_ATOMS: atom_id res chain seq x y z
N MET A 1 41.54 -4.12 -11.57
CA MET A 1 41.03 -3.09 -10.65
C MET A 1 40.26 -2.11 -11.50
N PHE A 2 38.94 -2.04 -11.52
CA PHE A 2 37.91 -2.37 -10.54
C PHE A 2 36.72 -2.93 -11.34
N ASP A 3 36.30 -4.17 -11.11
CA ASP A 3 35.32 -4.57 -10.08
C ASP A 3 33.90 -4.06 -10.33
N THR A 4 33.10 -5.01 -10.84
CA THR A 4 31.73 -5.33 -10.41
C THR A 4 30.67 -4.24 -10.51
N GLN A 5 30.16 -4.01 -11.72
CA GLN A 5 28.76 -3.65 -11.89
C GLN A 5 27.95 -4.95 -11.91
N TYR A 6 27.55 -5.38 -10.71
CA TYR A 6 26.58 -6.45 -10.47
C TYR A 6 25.23 -6.06 -11.08
N GLN A 7 25.05 -6.24 -12.38
CA GLN A 7 23.76 -6.57 -12.97
C GLN A 7 23.46 -8.02 -12.60
N GLN A 8 23.02 -8.23 -11.36
CA GLN A 8 22.18 -9.37 -11.07
C GLN A 8 20.77 -8.91 -11.37
N ASP A 9 20.37 -9.16 -12.60
CA ASP A 9 18.97 -9.31 -12.94
C ASP A 9 18.64 -10.78 -12.65
N PRO A 10 18.03 -11.12 -11.50
CA PRO A 10 17.38 -12.41 -11.40
C PRO A 10 16.09 -12.28 -12.21
N THR A 11 16.16 -12.43 -13.52
CA THR A 11 14.98 -12.85 -14.27
C THR A 11 14.56 -14.19 -13.65
N PRO A 12 13.39 -14.31 -13.01
CA PRO A 12 12.97 -15.60 -12.48
C PRO A 12 12.76 -16.52 -13.68
N ALA A 13 13.67 -17.49 -13.85
CA ALA A 13 13.47 -18.59 -14.76
C ALA A 13 12.20 -19.33 -14.32
N GLU A 14 11.13 -19.19 -15.10
CA GLU A 14 9.88 -19.96 -15.00
C GLU A 14 9.31 -20.15 -13.57
N GLY A 15 9.30 -19.09 -12.77
CA GLY A 15 8.77 -19.10 -11.40
C GLY A 15 7.88 -17.89 -11.11
N ASN A 16 6.86 -18.08 -10.26
CA ASN A 16 6.04 -16.98 -9.76
C ASN A 16 6.93 -15.95 -9.04
N VAL A 17 6.75 -14.65 -9.31
CA VAL A 17 7.56 -13.56 -8.74
C VAL A 17 7.40 -13.49 -7.22
N VAL A 18 6.21 -13.86 -6.72
CA VAL A 18 5.86 -13.86 -5.30
C VAL A 18 5.67 -15.29 -4.81
N GLN A 19 6.29 -15.62 -3.68
CA GLN A 19 6.12 -16.92 -3.02
C GLN A 19 5.20 -16.81 -1.81
N LEU A 20 4.15 -17.63 -1.76
CA LEU A 20 3.13 -17.55 -0.70
C LEU A 20 3.67 -17.87 0.72
N HIS A 21 4.79 -18.59 0.82
CA HIS A 21 5.43 -18.90 2.09
C HIS A 21 6.22 -17.72 2.69
N TRP A 22 6.45 -16.64 1.92
CA TRP A 22 7.09 -15.43 2.41
C TRP A 22 6.24 -14.66 3.43
N PHE A 23 4.93 -14.91 3.44
CA PHE A 23 3.99 -14.18 4.27
C PHE A 23 3.68 -14.93 5.57
N PRO A 24 4.13 -14.44 6.74
CA PRO A 24 3.66 -14.94 8.02
C PRO A 24 2.15 -14.75 8.14
N ARG A 25 1.52 -15.60 8.94
CA ARG A 25 0.06 -15.62 9.12
C ARG A 25 -0.33 -15.16 10.52
N TYR A 26 -1.48 -14.50 10.63
CA TYR A 26 -2.13 -14.17 11.91
C TYR A 26 -3.55 -14.75 11.93
N GLU A 27 -4.00 -15.25 13.08
CA GLU A 27 -5.36 -15.78 13.25
C GLU A 27 -6.36 -14.64 13.49
N GLU A 28 -6.14 -13.85 14.54
CA GLU A 28 -6.93 -12.68 14.87
C GLU A 28 -6.13 -11.41 14.62
N ALA A 29 -6.76 -10.43 13.95
CA ALA A 29 -6.13 -9.13 13.76
C ALA A 29 -6.03 -8.42 15.12
N PRO A 30 -4.86 -7.84 15.48
CA PRO A 30 -4.77 -6.96 16.63
C PRO A 30 -5.82 -5.85 16.59
N GLU A 31 -6.24 -5.36 17.76
CA GLU A 31 -7.11 -4.19 17.85
C GLU A 31 -6.51 -2.97 17.13
N ARG A 32 -7.37 -2.07 16.66
CA ARG A 32 -6.96 -0.87 15.90
C ARG A 32 -5.92 -0.04 16.64
N GLU A 33 -6.02 0.00 17.97
CA GLU A 33 -5.19 0.74 18.91
C GLU A 33 -3.76 0.15 19.03
N THR A 34 -3.60 -1.14 18.71
CA THR A 34 -2.29 -1.82 18.70
C THR A 34 -1.42 -1.39 17.51
N PHE A 35 -2.07 -0.94 16.43
CA PHE A 35 -1.36 -0.44 15.26
C PHE A 35 -0.92 1.01 15.47
N ARG A 36 0.38 1.24 15.31
CA ARG A 36 0.97 2.57 15.32
C ARG A 36 0.47 3.44 14.16
N LYS A 37 0.16 2.79 13.03
CA LYS A 37 -0.33 3.44 11.82
C LYS A 37 -1.24 2.48 11.06
N VAL A 38 -2.36 2.97 10.58
CA VAL A 38 -3.22 2.29 9.62
C VAL A 38 -3.29 3.10 8.33
N VAL A 39 -3.12 2.45 7.19
CA VAL A 39 -3.09 3.08 5.86
C VAL A 39 -4.03 2.34 4.93
N GLN A 40 -4.80 3.07 4.14
CA GLN A 40 -5.54 2.52 3.01
C GLN A 40 -4.89 2.92 1.70
N SER A 41 -4.62 1.94 0.84
CA SER A 41 -4.10 2.17 -0.51
C SER A 41 -5.18 1.84 -1.54
N TRP A 42 -5.56 2.83 -2.31
CA TRP A 42 -6.58 2.72 -3.35
C TRP A 42 -5.94 2.70 -4.73
N ASP A 43 -6.20 1.62 -5.45
CA ASP A 43 -6.11 1.53 -6.90
C ASP A 43 -7.55 1.62 -7.44
N THR A 44 -7.82 2.52 -8.38
CA THR A 44 -9.20 2.89 -8.73
C THR A 44 -9.47 2.75 -10.22
N ALA A 45 -10.56 2.05 -10.53
CA ALA A 45 -11.08 1.94 -11.90
C ALA A 45 -12.21 2.95 -12.16
N TRP A 46 -12.58 3.11 -13.43
CA TRP A 46 -13.61 4.05 -13.88
C TRP A 46 -15.01 3.44 -14.04
N SER A 47 -15.07 2.15 -14.33
CA SER A 47 -16.28 1.47 -14.80
C SER A 47 -16.60 0.24 -13.95
N ASP A 48 -17.89 -0.05 -13.83
CA ASP A 48 -18.42 -1.25 -13.20
C ASP A 48 -18.83 -2.34 -14.20
N GLU A 49 -18.61 -2.13 -15.50
CA GLU A 49 -18.90 -3.12 -16.54
C GLU A 49 -18.17 -4.44 -16.29
N PRO A 50 -18.69 -5.60 -16.76
CA PRO A 50 -18.13 -6.92 -16.45
C PRO A 50 -16.66 -7.18 -16.88
N ASP A 51 -16.13 -6.39 -17.81
CA ASP A 51 -14.76 -6.53 -18.35
C ASP A 51 -13.80 -5.41 -17.97
N ALA A 52 -14.28 -4.40 -17.23
CA ALA A 52 -13.45 -3.32 -16.67
C ALA A 52 -12.38 -3.82 -15.67
N ALA A 53 -11.47 -2.94 -15.26
CA ALA A 53 -10.59 -3.21 -14.11
C ALA A 53 -11.37 -3.13 -12.78
N PHE A 54 -10.84 -3.74 -11.72
CA PHE A 54 -11.41 -3.61 -10.39
C PHE A 54 -10.92 -2.33 -9.72
N SER A 55 -11.76 -1.73 -8.88
CA SER A 55 -11.28 -0.83 -7.84
C SER A 55 -10.89 -1.66 -6.62
N VAL A 56 -9.69 -1.43 -6.11
CA VAL A 56 -9.13 -2.16 -4.98
C VAL A 56 -8.73 -1.22 -3.85
N CYS A 57 -9.07 -1.60 -2.63
CA CYS A 57 -8.54 -0.98 -1.42
C CYS A 57 -7.91 -2.04 -0.52
N THR A 58 -6.60 -1.92 -0.32
CA THR A 58 -5.87 -2.69 0.69
C THR A 58 -5.72 -1.85 1.96
N THR A 59 -6.07 -2.42 3.13
CA THR A 59 -5.96 -1.75 4.44
C THR A 59 -4.86 -2.40 5.25
N TRP A 60 -3.89 -1.60 5.70
CA TRP A 60 -2.65 -2.07 6.32
C TRP A 60 -2.45 -1.49 7.70
N GLY A 61 -2.11 -2.32 8.69
CA GLY A 61 -1.73 -1.90 10.04
C GLY A 61 -0.24 -2.15 10.32
N TYR A 62 0.47 -1.15 10.84
CA TYR A 62 1.87 -1.29 11.23
C TYR A 62 2.00 -1.64 12.71
N HIS A 63 2.63 -2.78 12.99
CA HIS A 63 2.92 -3.25 14.34
C HIS A 63 4.23 -4.05 14.34
N GLU A 64 5.06 -3.87 15.37
CA GLU A 64 6.32 -4.62 15.57
C GLU A 64 7.17 -4.81 14.31
N ASN A 65 7.38 -3.72 13.57
CA ASN A 65 8.20 -3.72 12.36
C ASN A 65 7.68 -4.56 11.19
N ARG A 66 6.37 -4.82 11.19
CA ARG A 66 5.64 -5.53 10.13
C ARG A 66 4.37 -4.79 9.75
N TRP A 67 3.93 -5.01 8.52
CA TRP A 67 2.65 -4.54 8.00
C TRP A 67 1.68 -5.71 7.89
N TYR A 68 0.55 -5.58 8.58
CA TYR A 68 -0.53 -6.55 8.61
C TYR A 68 -1.58 -6.14 7.59
N LEU A 69 -1.91 -7.01 6.64
CA LEU A 69 -3.00 -6.79 5.71
C LEU A 69 -4.33 -7.08 6.39
N LEU A 70 -5.03 -6.05 6.84
CA LEU A 70 -6.24 -6.17 7.63
C LEU A 70 -7.48 -6.47 6.78
N HIS A 71 -7.50 -5.96 5.55
CA HIS A 71 -8.62 -6.12 4.64
C HIS A 71 -8.27 -5.79 3.20
N VAL A 72 -8.95 -6.48 2.28
CA VAL A 72 -8.97 -6.17 0.86
C VAL A 72 -10.42 -6.01 0.42
N LEU A 73 -10.74 -4.84 -0.10
CA LEU A 73 -11.94 -4.62 -0.91
C LEU A 73 -11.54 -4.71 -2.37
N ARG A 74 -12.26 -5.51 -3.15
CA ARG A 74 -12.08 -5.66 -4.60
C ARG A 74 -13.44 -5.69 -5.27
N GLU A 75 -13.80 -4.60 -5.93
CA GLU A 75 -15.14 -4.42 -6.50
C GLU A 75 -15.09 -3.65 -7.82
N ARG A 76 -16.02 -3.96 -8.71
CA ARG A 76 -16.33 -3.13 -9.88
C ARG A 76 -17.26 -2.01 -9.40
N ILE A 77 -16.77 -0.78 -9.40
CA ILE A 77 -17.47 0.36 -8.82
C ILE A 77 -17.61 1.44 -9.89
N ALA A 78 -18.83 1.89 -10.13
CA ALA A 78 -19.06 3.01 -11.03
C ALA A 78 -18.43 4.27 -10.45
N PHE A 79 -17.82 5.10 -11.29
CA PHE A 79 -17.08 6.29 -10.84
C PHE A 79 -17.88 7.18 -9.86
N HIS A 80 -19.18 7.37 -10.09
CA HIS A 80 -20.04 8.20 -9.24
C HIS A 80 -20.23 7.66 -7.81
N ASP A 81 -20.07 6.35 -7.59
CA ASP A 81 -20.18 5.69 -6.28
C ASP A 81 -18.85 5.59 -5.55
N LEU A 82 -17.74 5.75 -6.27
CA LEU A 82 -16.38 5.50 -5.77
C LEU A 82 -16.04 6.36 -4.56
N ARG A 83 -16.39 7.66 -4.58
CA ARG A 83 -16.20 8.57 -3.44
C ARG A 83 -16.94 8.08 -2.19
N GLY A 84 -18.19 7.64 -2.36
CA GLY A 84 -19.00 7.10 -1.27
C GLY A 84 -18.36 5.86 -0.65
N ARG A 85 -17.82 4.98 -1.50
CA ARG A 85 -17.14 3.77 -1.06
C ARG A 85 -15.85 4.05 -0.30
N ILE A 86 -15.03 4.98 -0.75
CA ILE A 86 -13.81 5.40 -0.05
C ILE A 86 -14.14 5.93 1.35
N ILE A 87 -15.17 6.77 1.47
CA ILE A 87 -15.62 7.31 2.76
C ILE A 87 -16.14 6.19 3.68
N HIS A 88 -16.88 5.23 3.13
CA HIS A 88 -17.35 4.07 3.89
C HIS A 88 -16.19 3.26 4.48
N MET A 89 -15.20 2.94 3.65
CA MET A 89 -14.00 2.20 4.07
C MET A 89 -13.16 2.96 5.08
N HIS A 90 -13.03 4.28 4.92
CA HIS A 90 -12.37 5.13 5.90
C HIS A 90 -13.10 5.09 7.26
N ARG A 91 -14.44 5.20 7.27
CA ARG A 91 -15.23 5.14 8.52
C ARG A 91 -15.09 3.78 9.21
N ARG A 92 -15.08 2.69 8.44
CA ARG A 92 -14.97 1.32 8.96
C ARG A 92 -13.62 1.07 9.63
N TRP A 93 -12.53 1.43 8.96
CA TRP A 93 -11.17 1.06 9.40
C TRP A 93 -10.43 2.18 10.14
N LYS A 94 -10.97 3.39 10.14
CA LYS A 94 -10.37 4.59 10.76
C LYS A 94 -8.87 4.71 10.44
N PRO A 95 -8.48 4.69 9.16
CA PRO A 95 -7.08 4.77 8.80
C PRO A 95 -6.51 6.15 9.15
N ASP A 96 -5.21 6.19 9.45
CA ASP A 96 -4.49 7.45 9.66
C ASP A 96 -4.09 8.11 8.33
N GLU A 97 -4.03 7.35 7.23
CA GLU A 97 -3.83 7.88 5.87
C GLU A 97 -4.68 7.10 4.87
N VAL A 98 -5.14 7.80 3.85
CA VAL A 98 -5.72 7.20 2.65
C VAL A 98 -4.89 7.70 1.48
N ILE A 99 -4.26 6.79 0.74
CA ILE A 99 -3.57 7.10 -0.51
C ILE A 99 -4.40 6.61 -1.69
N ILE A 100 -4.45 7.41 -2.75
CA ILE A 100 -5.13 7.09 -4.01
C ILE A 100 -4.11 7.30 -5.12
N GLU A 101 -4.02 6.36 -6.06
CA GLU A 101 -3.13 6.50 -7.22
C GLU A 101 -3.39 7.82 -7.97
N ASP A 102 -2.33 8.51 -8.37
CA ASP A 102 -2.37 9.70 -9.23
C ASP A 102 -2.63 9.34 -10.71
N ALA A 103 -3.65 8.51 -10.93
CA ALA A 103 -4.15 8.08 -12.23
C ALA A 103 -5.47 8.78 -12.58
N ALA A 104 -6.04 8.49 -13.75
CA ALA A 104 -7.18 9.23 -14.31
C ALA A 104 -8.37 9.35 -13.32
N SER A 105 -8.79 8.24 -12.73
CA SER A 105 -9.89 8.14 -11.75
C SER A 105 -9.54 8.86 -10.44
N GLY A 106 -8.32 8.68 -9.92
CA GLY A 106 -7.83 9.38 -8.74
C GLY A 106 -7.78 10.90 -8.91
N LYS A 107 -7.30 11.39 -10.06
CA LYS A 107 -7.29 12.82 -10.42
C LYS A 107 -8.69 13.41 -10.48
N ALA A 108 -9.66 12.65 -11.00
CA ALA A 108 -11.05 13.09 -11.09
C ALA A 108 -11.74 13.13 -9.71
N LEU A 109 -11.40 12.23 -8.80
CA LEU A 109 -11.89 12.24 -7.41
C LEU A 109 -11.32 13.37 -6.55
N TRP A 110 -10.12 13.85 -6.88
CA TRP A 110 -9.39 14.79 -6.04
C TRP A 110 -10.16 16.09 -5.71
N PRO A 111 -10.77 16.79 -6.69
CA PRO A 111 -11.59 17.97 -6.41
C PRO A 111 -12.78 17.66 -5.49
N GLU A 112 -13.42 16.49 -5.63
CA GLU A 112 -14.60 16.11 -4.85
C GLU A 112 -14.28 15.90 -3.35
N PHE A 113 -13.07 15.42 -3.03
CA PHE A 113 -12.61 15.32 -1.65
C PHE A 113 -12.20 16.68 -1.07
N ARG A 114 -11.60 17.56 -1.88
CA ARG A 114 -11.13 18.88 -1.46
C ARG A 114 -12.28 19.86 -1.17
N ALA A 115 -13.34 19.82 -1.97
CA ALA A 115 -14.43 20.78 -1.87
C ALA A 115 -15.32 20.56 -0.63
N VAL A 116 -15.72 19.31 -0.35
CA VAL A 116 -16.77 19.00 0.65
C VAL A 116 -16.49 17.67 1.39
N GLY A 117 -15.29 17.09 1.26
CA GLY A 117 -14.98 15.78 1.83
C GLY A 117 -14.79 15.79 3.36
N PRO A 118 -15.24 14.75 4.09
CA PRO A 118 -14.86 14.56 5.50
C PRO A 118 -13.42 14.06 5.66
N ILE A 119 -12.77 13.67 4.55
CA ILE A 119 -11.42 13.13 4.51
C ILE A 119 -10.58 13.89 3.49
N ARG A 120 -9.27 13.78 3.61
CA ARG A 120 -8.28 14.36 2.68
C ARG A 120 -7.29 13.25 2.30
N PRO A 121 -7.59 12.46 1.24
CA PRO A 121 -6.63 11.48 0.75
C PRO A 121 -5.33 12.16 0.31
N LEU A 122 -4.28 11.39 0.12
CA LEU A 122 -3.06 11.82 -0.56
C LEU A 122 -3.06 11.20 -1.95
N MET A 123 -2.78 12.01 -2.96
CA MET A 123 -2.48 11.47 -4.29
C MET A 123 -1.08 10.90 -4.29
N TRP A 124 -0.94 9.63 -4.63
CA TRP A 124 0.33 8.93 -4.69
C TRP A 124 0.73 8.71 -6.14
N ASN A 125 1.87 9.26 -6.51
CA ASN A 125 2.44 9.05 -7.83
C ASN A 125 3.27 7.78 -7.79
N VAL A 126 2.78 6.72 -8.43
CA VAL A 126 3.57 5.50 -8.63
C VAL A 126 4.60 5.74 -9.74
N PRO A 127 5.84 5.22 -9.59
CA PRO A 127 6.89 5.36 -10.59
C PRO A 127 6.43 4.90 -11.97
N SER A 128 7.04 5.51 -13.00
CA SER A 128 6.80 5.19 -14.40
C SER A 128 7.37 3.84 -14.84
N GLU A 129 8.02 3.10 -13.93
CA GLU A 129 8.43 1.72 -14.19
C GLU A 129 7.20 0.84 -14.48
N GLY A 130 7.43 -0.26 -15.21
CA GLY A 130 6.38 -1.23 -15.50
C GLY A 130 5.87 -1.93 -14.23
N LYS A 131 4.66 -2.49 -14.31
CA LYS A 131 4.01 -3.16 -13.17
C LYS A 131 4.87 -4.29 -12.59
N LEU A 132 5.55 -5.03 -13.44
CA LEU A 132 6.42 -6.13 -13.03
C LEU A 132 7.63 -5.63 -12.24
N GLU A 133 8.29 -4.58 -12.72
CA GLU A 133 9.43 -3.97 -12.05
C GLU A 133 9.05 -3.41 -10.69
N ARG A 134 7.87 -2.77 -10.59
CA ARG A 134 7.32 -2.31 -9.30
C ARG A 134 7.10 -3.47 -8.34
N LEU A 135 6.59 -4.60 -8.81
CA LEU A 135 6.43 -5.80 -7.99
C LEU A 135 7.78 -6.36 -7.53
N ILE A 136 8.73 -6.50 -8.45
CA ILE A 136 10.08 -6.99 -8.16
C ILE A 136 10.76 -6.11 -7.11
N ALA A 137 10.61 -4.79 -7.18
CA ALA A 137 11.17 -3.87 -6.20
C ALA A 137 10.67 -4.11 -4.75
N GLN A 138 9.51 -4.76 -4.59
CA GLN A 138 8.93 -5.05 -3.27
C GLN A 138 9.24 -6.46 -2.74
N THR A 139 9.76 -7.37 -3.56
CA THR A 139 9.93 -8.79 -3.18
C THR A 139 10.83 -8.95 -1.96
N GLY A 140 11.92 -8.18 -1.85
CA GLY A 140 12.82 -8.25 -0.69
C GLY A 140 12.14 -7.93 0.65
N TRP A 141 11.08 -7.10 0.65
CA TRP A 141 10.28 -6.84 1.85
C TRP A 141 9.33 -7.98 2.18
N MET A 142 8.70 -8.54 1.14
CA MET A 142 7.82 -9.69 1.29
C MET A 142 8.62 -10.90 1.80
N GLU A 143 9.73 -11.23 1.15
CA GLU A 143 10.64 -12.33 1.51
C GLU A 143 11.20 -12.19 2.93
N ALA A 144 11.51 -10.97 3.37
CA ALA A 144 11.94 -10.69 4.74
C ALA A 144 10.82 -10.84 5.80
N GLY A 145 9.63 -11.32 5.43
CA GLY A 145 8.50 -11.55 6.33
C GLY A 145 7.92 -10.26 6.92
N ARG A 146 8.09 -9.13 6.22
CA ARG A 146 7.59 -7.81 6.68
C ARG A 146 6.12 -7.58 6.37
N VAL A 147 5.53 -8.45 5.57
CA VAL A 147 4.12 -8.42 5.19
C VAL A 147 3.43 -9.63 5.80
N VAL A 148 2.46 -9.40 6.68
CA VAL A 148 1.71 -10.43 7.40
C VAL A 148 0.29 -10.48 6.86
N LEU A 149 -0.19 -11.68 6.56
CA LEU A 149 -1.52 -11.91 6.02
C LEU A 149 -2.40 -12.64 7.04
N PRO A 150 -3.72 -12.54 6.99
CA PRO A 150 -4.57 -13.37 7.82
C PRO A 150 -4.42 -14.84 7.43
N GLN A 151 -4.72 -15.72 8.38
CA GLN A 151 -4.90 -17.14 8.14
C GLN A 151 -6.18 -17.37 7.32
N GLU A 152 -7.25 -16.66 7.65
CA GLU A 152 -8.55 -16.76 6.98
C GLU A 152 -9.15 -15.37 6.75
N ALA A 153 -9.68 -15.14 5.55
CA ALA A 153 -10.58 -14.03 5.24
C ALA A 153 -11.32 -14.33 3.93
N SER A 154 -12.53 -13.78 3.77
CA SER A 154 -13.36 -14.00 2.57
C SER A 154 -12.72 -13.51 1.27
N TRP A 155 -11.74 -12.59 1.35
CA TRP A 155 -11.01 -12.02 0.22
C TRP A 155 -9.62 -12.65 0.00
N LEU A 156 -9.18 -13.51 0.92
CA LEU A 156 -7.78 -13.95 0.97
C LEU A 156 -7.40 -14.86 -0.20
N GLU A 157 -8.26 -15.79 -0.59
CA GLU A 157 -7.97 -16.74 -1.66
C GLU A 157 -7.76 -16.03 -3.00
N ASP A 158 -8.67 -15.13 -3.36
CA ASP A 158 -8.57 -14.30 -4.57
C ASP A 158 -7.31 -13.42 -4.55
N TYR A 159 -6.97 -12.85 -3.39
CA TYR A 159 -5.76 -12.04 -3.21
C TYR A 159 -4.48 -12.85 -3.41
N LEU A 160 -4.39 -14.04 -2.79
CA LEU A 160 -3.22 -14.93 -2.93
C LEU A 160 -3.08 -15.46 -4.36
N HIS A 161 -4.21 -15.77 -5.00
CA HIS A 161 -4.21 -16.22 -6.39
C HIS A 161 -3.65 -15.14 -7.31
N GLU A 162 -4.10 -13.89 -7.17
CA GLU A 162 -3.61 -12.79 -8.00
C GLU A 162 -2.12 -12.49 -7.76
N LEU A 163 -1.68 -12.43 -6.50
CA LEU A 163 -0.26 -12.26 -6.15
C LEU A 163 0.64 -13.34 -6.73
N LYS A 164 0.21 -14.61 -6.65
CA LYS A 164 0.97 -15.75 -7.16
C LYS A 164 0.97 -15.78 -8.68
N ALA A 165 -0.16 -15.44 -9.31
CA ALA A 165 -0.31 -15.54 -10.75
C ALA A 165 0.41 -14.43 -11.50
N ALA A 166 0.65 -13.27 -10.90
CA ALA A 166 1.44 -12.21 -11.51
C ALA A 166 2.86 -12.71 -11.90
N PRO A 167 3.32 -12.51 -13.15
CA PRO A 167 2.75 -11.60 -14.13
C PRO A 167 1.70 -12.16 -15.11
N ASN A 168 1.35 -13.43 -14.98
CA ASN A 168 0.63 -14.23 -15.96
C ASN A 168 -0.90 -14.25 -15.74
N CYS A 169 -1.48 -13.21 -15.15
CA CYS A 169 -2.93 -13.06 -14.92
C CYS A 169 -3.51 -11.83 -15.64
N ARG A 170 -4.84 -11.88 -15.89
CA ARG A 170 -5.58 -10.81 -16.57
C ARG A 170 -5.65 -9.52 -15.75
N TYR A 171 -5.83 -9.64 -14.44
CA TYR A 171 -5.99 -8.51 -13.52
C TYR A 171 -4.86 -8.54 -12.50
N TRP A 172 -4.33 -7.36 -12.21
CA TRP A 172 -3.26 -7.13 -11.23
C TRP A 172 -3.64 -5.99 -10.26
N ASP A 173 -4.91 -5.60 -10.22
CA ASP A 173 -5.38 -4.42 -9.46
C ASP A 173 -5.08 -4.58 -7.94
N GLN A 174 -5.09 -5.81 -7.41
CA GLN A 174 -4.68 -6.09 -6.02
C GLN A 174 -3.16 -5.99 -5.84
N VAL A 175 -2.39 -6.43 -6.84
CA VAL A 175 -0.94 -6.30 -6.87
C VAL A 175 -0.52 -4.83 -6.97
N ASP A 176 -1.21 -4.04 -7.80
CA ASP A 176 -0.99 -2.61 -7.97
C ASP A 176 -1.28 -1.84 -6.67
N SER A 177 -2.43 -2.08 -6.03
CA SER A 177 -2.74 -1.49 -4.72
C SER A 177 -1.70 -1.84 -3.64
N THR A 178 -1.20 -3.09 -3.64
CA THR A 178 -0.20 -3.59 -2.70
C THR A 178 1.17 -2.96 -2.94
N THR A 179 1.64 -2.92 -4.19
CA THR A 179 2.95 -2.34 -4.53
C THR A 179 2.97 -0.84 -4.29
N GLN A 180 1.89 -0.13 -4.64
CA GLN A 180 1.69 1.29 -4.28
C GLN A 180 1.82 1.51 -2.77
N PHE A 181 1.18 0.66 -1.96
CA PHE A 181 1.25 0.75 -0.51
C PHE A 181 2.67 0.56 0.01
N LEU A 182 3.36 -0.49 -0.44
CA LEU A 182 4.70 -0.81 0.04
C LEU A 182 5.69 0.28 -0.33
N GLU A 183 5.58 0.84 -1.53
CA GLU A 183 6.38 1.99 -1.95
C GLU A 183 6.12 3.24 -1.08
N PHE A 184 4.85 3.54 -0.80
CA PHE A 184 4.47 4.59 0.15
C PHE A 184 5.10 4.36 1.52
N ALA A 185 5.02 3.13 2.06
CA ALA A 185 5.59 2.79 3.34
C ALA A 185 7.13 2.93 3.36
N LEU A 186 7.80 2.56 2.27
CA LEU A 186 9.25 2.65 2.10
C LEU A 186 9.75 4.09 2.02
N SER A 187 9.11 4.92 1.20
CA SER A 187 9.47 6.34 1.05
C SER A 187 9.27 7.14 2.34
N ARG A 188 8.38 6.66 3.22
CA ARG A 188 8.05 7.28 4.51
C ARG A 188 8.69 6.55 5.70
N ARG A 189 9.72 5.72 5.51
CA ARG A 189 10.39 4.95 6.60
C ARG A 189 10.68 5.74 7.88
N GLY A 190 11.08 7.01 7.78
CA GLY A 190 11.30 7.90 8.94
C GLY A 190 10.05 8.20 9.79
N TRP A 191 8.86 7.81 9.35
CA TRP A 191 7.59 7.92 10.09
C TRP A 191 7.29 6.68 10.91
N VAL A 192 7.76 5.54 10.40
CA VAL A 192 7.52 4.19 10.87
C VAL A 192 8.55 3.79 11.94
N GLU A 193 9.80 4.24 11.78
CA GLU A 193 10.91 3.99 12.72
C GLU A 193 11.11 5.05 13.81
N ARG A 194 10.23 6.06 13.98
CA ARG A 194 10.50 7.09 15.02
C ARG A 194 10.58 6.42 16.38
N ALA A 195 11.67 6.65 17.09
CA ALA A 195 11.85 6.24 18.46
C ALA A 195 10.62 6.64 19.29
N THR A 196 10.09 5.68 20.02
CA THR A 196 9.08 5.91 21.05
C THR A 196 9.79 6.29 22.34
N ASP A 197 9.19 7.20 23.10
CA ASP A 197 9.64 7.50 24.45
C ASP A 197 9.55 6.21 25.30
N PRO A 198 10.66 5.73 25.88
CA PRO A 198 10.66 4.46 26.62
C PRO A 198 9.88 4.51 27.95
N LYS A 199 9.49 5.69 28.43
CA LYS A 199 8.64 5.87 29.63
C LYS A 199 7.17 6.02 29.29
N THR A 200 6.83 6.64 28.15
CA THR A 200 5.43 6.95 27.82
C THR A 200 4.88 6.20 26.62
N GLY A 201 5.71 5.47 25.87
CA GLY A 201 5.35 4.79 24.63
C GLY A 201 4.94 5.73 23.48
N ARG A 202 5.05 7.05 23.68
CA ARG A 202 4.58 8.05 22.71
C ARG A 202 5.65 8.27 21.65
N PRO A 203 5.26 8.53 20.38
CA PRO A 203 6.22 8.89 19.36
C PRO A 203 6.98 10.16 19.74
N LEU A 204 8.32 10.14 19.69
CA LEU A 204 9.11 11.35 19.87
C LEU A 204 8.84 12.32 18.70
N ALA A 205 8.76 13.62 19.02
CA ALA A 205 8.52 14.67 18.04
C ALA A 205 9.59 14.64 16.94
N PRO A 206 9.25 14.94 15.67
CA PRO A 206 10.22 14.94 14.60
C PRO A 206 11.33 15.96 14.90
N LEU A 207 12.59 15.54 14.77
CA LEU A 207 13.70 16.47 14.65
C LEU A 207 13.45 17.27 13.36
N ARG A 208 13.01 18.52 13.51
CA ARG A 208 12.90 19.43 12.37
C ARG A 208 14.30 19.63 11.82
N PRO A 209 14.55 19.43 10.52
CA PRO A 209 15.79 19.86 9.92
C PRO A 209 15.92 21.37 10.13
N SER A 210 16.94 21.79 10.87
CA SER A 210 17.30 23.20 10.97
C SER A 210 17.67 23.68 9.57
N HIS A 211 16.77 24.41 8.92
CA HIS A 211 17.10 25.07 7.66
C HIS A 211 18.14 26.15 7.97
N PRO A 212 19.34 26.13 7.35
CA PRO A 212 20.24 27.26 7.45
C PRO A 212 19.54 28.47 6.83
N ARG A 213 19.39 29.54 7.63
CA ARG A 213 18.92 30.84 7.13
C ARG A 213 19.97 31.35 6.15
N TYR A 214 19.73 31.25 4.85
CA TYR A 214 20.50 32.00 3.88
C TYR A 214 20.11 33.48 3.99
N SER A 215 21.00 34.24 4.63
CA SER A 215 21.04 35.70 4.55
C SER A 215 21.45 36.07 3.13
N MET A 216 20.52 36.57 2.30
CA MET A 216 20.89 37.24 1.05
C MET A 216 21.61 38.54 1.38
N ARG A 217 22.84 38.68 0.89
CA ARG A 217 23.48 39.96 0.59
C ARG A 217 23.55 40.10 -0.91
#